data_AF-A0A817QVV1-F1
#
_entry.id   AF-A0A817QVV1-F1
#
_cell.length_a   1.000
_cell.length_b   1.000
_cell.length_c   1.000
_cell.angle_alpha   90.00
_cell.angle_beta   90.00
_cell.angle_gamma   90.00
#
_symmetry.space_group_name_H-M   'P 1'
#
loop_
_entity.id
_entity.type
_entity.pdbx_description
1 polymer ?
#
loop_
_entity_poly.entity_id
_entity_poly.type
_entity_poly.pdbx_seq_one_letter_code
_entity_poly.pdbx_strand_id
1 'polypeptide(L)'
;MDNKSIELLVFISDQFNRYLAPIIFLFGAVGNILNCLVLLQRTLRSNPCAFLFLASSFIDLISILIGLPTRILAGWHLDPTNTINWI
;
A
#
# COMPACT_ATOMS: atom_id res chain seq x y z
N MET A 1 -31.26 -16.57 -1.54
CA MET A 1 -30.27 -15.47 -1.44
C MET A 1 -30.41 -14.66 -2.70
N ASP A 2 -30.87 -13.42 -2.59
CA ASP A 2 -31.20 -12.58 -3.74
C ASP A 2 -29.93 -12.05 -4.39
N ASN A 3 -29.81 -12.22 -5.72
CA ASN A 3 -28.63 -11.78 -6.49
C ASN A 3 -28.31 -10.29 -6.29
N LYS A 4 -29.34 -9.46 -6.05
CA LYS A 4 -29.20 -8.03 -5.75
C LYS A 4 -28.36 -7.75 -4.50
N SER A 5 -28.48 -8.58 -3.47
CA SER A 5 -27.71 -8.42 -2.24
C SER A 5 -26.23 -8.74 -2.46
N ILE A 6 -25.94 -9.71 -3.34
CA ILE A 6 -24.57 -10.09 -3.72
C ILE A 6 -23.93 -8.98 -4.56
N GLU A 7 -24.66 -8.43 -5.53
CA GLU A 7 -24.20 -7.32 -6.38
C GLU A 7 -23.87 -6.06 -5.57
N LEU A 8 -24.70 -5.73 -4.59
CA LEU A 8 -24.49 -4.57 -3.72
C LEU A 8 -23.23 -4.74 -2.85
N LEU A 9 -23.02 -5.93 -2.30
CA LEU A 9 -21.80 -6.27 -1.54
C LEU A 9 -20.55 -6.16 -2.41
N VAL A 10 -20.58 -6.68 -3.63
CA VAL A 10 -19.44 -6.59 -4.57
C VAL A 10 -19.14 -5.13 -4.92
N PHE A 11 -20.17 -4.33 -5.20
CA PHE A 11 -20.02 -2.91 -5.49
C PHE A 11 -19.39 -2.16 -4.32
N ILE A 12 -19.90 -2.34 -3.10
CA ILE A 12 -19.33 -1.70 -1.91
C ILE A 12 -17.87 -2.13 -1.71
N SER A 13 -17.58 -3.43 -1.83
CA SER A 13 -16.23 -3.96 -1.64
C SER A 13 -15.23 -3.38 -2.64
N ASP A 14 -15.65 -3.20 -3.90
CA ASP A 14 -14.83 -2.58 -4.95
C ASP A 14 -14.53 -1.11 -4.64
N GLN A 15 -15.55 -0.33 -4.25
CA GLN A 15 -15.37 1.07 -3.87
C GLN A 15 -14.43 1.21 -2.66
N PHE A 16 -14.59 0.36 -1.63
CA PHE A 16 -13.72 0.36 -0.47
C PHE A 16 -12.28 0.04 -0.85
N ASN A 17 -12.04 -0.99 -1.67
CA ASN A 17 -10.70 -1.35 -2.11
C ASN A 17 -10.03 -0.20 -2.89
N ARG A 18 -10.81 0.52 -3.71
CA ARG A 18 -10.32 1.62 -4.54
C ARG A 18 -9.95 2.88 -3.73
N TYR A 19 -10.75 3.23 -2.71
CA TYR A 19 -10.51 4.41 -1.88
C TYR A 19 -9.59 4.16 -0.68
N LEU A 20 -9.62 2.97 -0.08
CA LEU A 20 -8.74 2.64 1.05
C LEU A 20 -7.30 2.42 0.60
N ALA A 21 -7.06 1.85 -0.58
CA ALA A 21 -5.71 1.60 -1.07
C ALA A 21 -4.80 2.86 -1.09
N PRO A 22 -5.20 4.01 -1.67
CA PRO A 22 -4.36 5.21 -1.64
C PRO A 22 -4.19 5.80 -0.23
N ILE A 23 -5.19 5.68 0.64
CA ILE A 23 -5.10 6.12 2.04
C ILE A 23 -4.07 5.29 2.80
N ILE A 24 -4.15 3.96 2.69
CA ILE A 24 -3.20 3.02 3.29
C ILE A 24 -1.80 3.24 2.71
N PHE A 25 -1.69 3.54 1.42
CA PHE A 25 -0.42 3.87 0.79
C PHE A 25 0.22 5.13 1.40
N LEU A 26 -0.53 6.23 1.52
CA LEU A 26 -0.03 7.47 2.11
C LEU A 26 0.36 7.30 3.57
N PHE A 27 -0.56 6.79 4.40
CA PHE A 27 -0.30 6.63 5.83
C PHE A 27 0.76 5.57 6.12
N GLY A 28 0.75 4.46 5.36
CA GLY A 28 1.72 3.39 5.51
C GLY A 28 3.12 3.80 5.05
N ALA A 29 3.25 4.55 3.96
CA ALA A 29 4.54 5.11 3.53
C ALA A 29 5.08 6.11 4.57
N VAL A 30 4.26 7.08 4.99
CA VAL A 30 4.67 8.08 5.98
C VAL A 30 5.01 7.43 7.32
N GLY A 31 4.19 6.49 7.79
CA GLY A 31 4.42 5.76 9.04
C GLY A 31 5.70 4.94 9.03
N ASN A 32 5.96 4.17 7.98
CA ASN A 32 7.19 3.38 7.86
C ASN A 32 8.44 4.24 7.66
N ILE A 33 8.34 5.37 6.95
CA ILE A 33 9.44 6.34 6.82
C ILE A 33 9.78 6.94 8.19
N LEU A 34 8.77 7.38 8.95
CA LEU A 34 8.96 7.90 10.30
C LEU A 34 9.55 6.84 11.23
N ASN A 35 9.09 5.59 11.14
CA ASN A 35 9.61 4.49 11.95
C ASN A 35 11.09 4.21 11.63
N CYS A 36 11.45 4.22 10.35
CA CYS A 36 12.86 4.15 9.93
C CYS A 36 13.68 5.31 10.48
N LEU A 37 13.20 6.56 10.40
CA LEU A 37 13.93 7.74 10.90
C LEU A 37 14.14 7.70 12.41
N VAL A 38 13.14 7.27 13.18
CA VAL A 38 13.23 7.13 14.64
C VAL A 38 14.19 5.99 15.02
N LEU A 39 14.09 4.84 14.37
CA LEU A 39 14.94 3.68 14.65
C LEU A 39 16.40 3.89 14.18
N LEU A 40 16.62 4.79 13.22
CA LEU A 40 17.96 5.18 12.76
C LEU A 40 18.68 6.13 13.73
N GLN A 41 17.98 6.70 14.72
CA GLN A 41 18.64 7.52 15.74
C GLN A 41 19.72 6.74 16.50
N ARG A 42 20.85 7.41 16.70
CA ARG A 42 22.11 6.86 17.25
C ARG A 42 21.93 6.18 18.61
N THR A 43 20.88 6.54 19.34
CA THR A 43 20.53 6.06 20.68
C THR A 43 19.99 4.62 20.70
N LEU A 44 19.35 4.13 19.62
CA LEU A 44 18.72 2.79 19.59
C LEU A 44 19.58 1.70 18.93
N ARG A 45 20.63 2.08 18.20
CA ARG A 45 21.50 1.17 17.43
C ARG A 45 22.27 0.14 18.28
N SER A 46 22.28 0.28 19.60
CA SER A 46 22.90 -0.69 20.51
C SER A 46 22.05 -1.95 20.75
N ASN A 47 20.77 -1.96 20.35
CA ASN A 47 19.88 -3.09 20.57
C ASN A 47 19.63 -3.89 19.29
N PRO A 48 19.90 -5.21 19.26
CA PRO A 48 19.65 -6.05 18.09
C PRO A 48 18.16 -6.10 17.70
N CYS A 49 17.25 -5.94 18.68
CA CYS A 49 15.81 -5.86 18.44
C CYS A 49 15.42 -4.63 17.60
N ALA A 50 16.08 -3.49 17.80
CA ALA A 50 15.81 -2.28 17.02
C ALA A 50 16.20 -2.46 15.55
N PHE A 51 17.22 -3.26 15.25
CA PHE A 51 17.62 -3.59 13.88
C PHE A 51 16.58 -4.48 13.19
N LEU A 52 16.04 -5.49 13.87
CA LEU A 52 14.95 -6.32 13.34
C LEU A 52 13.69 -5.50 13.06
N PHE A 53 13.36 -4.57 13.96
CA PHE A 53 12.21 -3.67 13.79
C PHE A 53 12.40 -2.72 12.60
N LEU A 54 13.62 -2.24 12.38
CA LEU A 54 13.98 -1.41 11.23
C LEU A 54 13.88 -2.22 9.93
N ALA A 55 14.40 -3.46 9.92
CA ALA A 55 14.30 -4.36 8.77
C ALA A 55 12.83 -4.68 8.43
N SER A 56 11.99 -4.94 9.43
CA SER A 56 10.54 -5.14 9.22
C SER A 56 9.90 -3.91 8.59
N SER A 57 10.17 -2.71 9.12
CA SER A 57 9.62 -1.45 8.60
C SER A 57 10.07 -1.17 7.16
N PHE A 58 11.28 -1.60 6.81
CA PHE A 58 11.81 -1.49 5.44
C PHE A 58 11.15 -2.49 4.48
N ILE A 59 10.94 -3.73 4.92
CA ILE A 59 10.19 -4.74 4.15
C ILE A 59 8.76 -4.26 3.93
N ASP A 60 8.09 -3.75 4.98
CA ASP A 60 6.74 -3.21 4.90
C ASP A 60 6.66 -2.01 3.95
N LEU A 61 7.68 -1.13 3.94
CA LEU A 61 7.77 -0.04 2.98
C LEU A 61 7.85 -0.57 1.52
N ILE A 62 8.69 -1.58 1.27
CA ILE A 62 8.82 -2.21 -0.06
C ILE A 62 7.52 -2.89 -0.46
N SER A 63 6.89 -3.64 0.44
CA SER A 63 5.61 -4.30 0.20
C SER A 63 4.49 -3.30 -0.12
N ILE A 64 4.47 -2.14 0.54
CA ILE A 64 3.53 -1.06 0.23
C ILE A 64 3.84 -0.44 -1.14
N LEU A 65 5.12 -0.18 -1.44
CA LEU A 65 5.56 0.40 -2.72
C LEU A 65 5.29 -0.48 -3.93
N ILE A 66 5.36 -1.80 -3.80
CA ILE A 66 5.16 -2.72 -4.94
C ILE A 66 3.70 -3.23 -4.95
N GLY A 67 3.19 -3.65 -3.80
CA GLY A 67 1.92 -4.35 -3.69
C GLY A 67 0.68 -3.47 -3.83
N LEU A 68 0.70 -2.24 -3.30
CA LEU A 68 -0.45 -1.34 -3.40
C LEU A 68 -0.60 -0.67 -4.77
N PRO A 69 0.46 -0.13 -5.41
CA PRO A 69 0.34 0.42 -6.76
C PRO A 69 -0.15 -0.60 -7.78
N THR A 70 0.36 -1.84 -7.71
CA THR A 70 -0.10 -2.93 -8.58
C THR A 70 -1.60 -3.22 -8.40
N ARG A 71 -2.10 -3.20 -7.15
CA ARG A 71 -3.54 -3.37 -6.85
C ARG A 71 -4.39 -2.18 -7.25
N ILE A 72 -3.90 -0.96 -7.09
CA ILE A 72 -4.58 0.26 -7.53
C ILE A 72 -4.70 0.26 -9.06
N LEU A 73 -3.63 -0.09 -9.77
CA LEU A 73 -3.61 -0.16 -11.23
C LEU A 73 -4.58 -1.22 -11.76
N ALA A 74 -4.60 -2.40 -11.14
CA ALA A 74 -5.54 -3.46 -11.46
C ALA A 74 -7.01 -3.05 -11.19
N GLY A 75 -7.29 -2.39 -10.05
CA GLY A 75 -8.64 -1.93 -9.69
C GLY A 75 -9.16 -0.77 -10.55
N TRP A 76 -8.28 -0.04 -11.23
CA TRP A 76 -8.66 1.05 -12.14
C TRP A 76 -8.74 0.59 -13.61
N HIS A 77 -8.45 -0.68 -13.92
CA HIS A 77 -8.30 -1.17 -15.30
C HIS A 77 -7.44 -0.26 -16.18
N LEU A 78 -6.43 0.39 -15.56
CA LEU A 78 -5.54 1.29 -16.28
C LEU A 78 -4.50 0.43 -16.98
N ASP A 79 -4.83 0.04 -18.22
CA ASP A 79 -3.94 -0.71 -19.08
C ASP A 79 -2.76 0.20 -19.46
N PRO A 80 -1.53 -0.06 -18.96
CA PRO A 80 -0.39 0.81 -19.23
C PRO A 80 0.01 0.80 -20.72
N THR A 81 -0.56 -0.09 -21.53
CA THR A 81 -0.34 -0.19 -22.98
C THR A 81 -1.20 0.79 -23.80
N ASN A 82 -2.20 1.47 -23.22
CA ASN A 82 -2.93 2.57 -23.88
C ASN A 82 -2.15 3.90 -23.89
N THR A 83 -0.83 3.82 -24.01
CA THR A 83 0.04 4.98 -24.19
C THR A 83 0.02 5.31 -25.70
N ILE A 84 -0.64 6.43 -26.04
CA ILE A 84 -0.49 7.25 -27.27
C ILE A 84 -1.08 6.67 -28.59
N ASN A 85 -2.32 7.04 -28.95
CA ASN A 85 -2.81 7.08 -30.34
C ASN A 85 -2.75 8.54 -30.87
N TRP A 86 -1.60 9.21 -30.67
CA TRP A 86 -1.34 10.55 -31.20
C TRP A 86 0.09 10.71 -31.75
N ILE A 87 0.72 9.59 -32.13
CA ILE A 87 1.85 9.53 -33.07
C ILE A 87 1.42 8.67 -34.25
#